data_AF-A0A968I291-F1
#
_entry.id   AF-A0A968I291-F1
#
_cell.length_a   1.000
_cell.length_b   1.000
_cell.length_c   1.000
_cell.angle_alpha   90.00
_cell.angle_beta   90.00
_cell.angle_gamma   90.00
#
_symmetry.space_group_name_H-M   'P 1'
#
loop_
_entity.id
_entity.type
_entity.pdbx_description
1 polymer ?
#
loop_
_entity_poly.entity_id
_entity_poly.type
_entity_poly.pdbx_seq_one_letter_code
_entity_poly.pdbx_strand_id
1 'polypeptide(L)'
;MPRGSGRRAVRTDHAVVSFAPERKSPELGAYREDLARLVPDIAPGESPDAPDPSLTKPRLLEALARVFESNETPIFVDDLQWIDPSSLEVLSLLSARGRVRLVAAARRDEITAHVEQALNIWRSQGHFEEIDLEPLDAPSMNALLEEVTVSNAVNANWAKWLVEHSGGNPFFALETLKDLLERDEAALAQPDLDQIPIPRSVQQLVERRVKRLSETAQRALQAASVVREGSRRRDCQR
;
A
#
# COMPACT_ATOMS: atom_id res chain seq x y z
N MET A 1 -0.65 -8.98 -30.40
CA MET A 1 -1.38 -9.86 -29.47
C MET A 1 -0.72 -9.73 -28.09
N PRO A 2 -1.24 -8.93 -27.14
CA PRO A 2 -0.62 -8.84 -25.83
C PRO A 2 -1.05 -10.05 -24.99
N ARG A 3 -0.06 -10.80 -24.47
CA ARG A 3 -0.28 -11.86 -23.49
C ARG A 3 -0.52 -11.20 -22.13
N GLY A 4 -1.74 -11.28 -21.62
CA GLY A 4 -2.06 -10.86 -20.25
C GLY A 4 -1.35 -11.77 -19.25
N SER A 5 -0.30 -11.25 -18.61
CA SER A 5 0.32 -11.85 -17.43
C SER A 5 -0.63 -11.69 -16.25
N GLY A 6 -1.43 -12.72 -15.99
CA GLY A 6 -2.43 -12.71 -14.92
C GLY A 6 -1.76 -12.88 -13.56
N ARG A 7 -1.49 -11.77 -12.85
CA ARG A 7 -1.15 -11.79 -11.42
C ARG A 7 -2.30 -12.43 -10.64
N ARG A 8 -1.98 -13.33 -9.70
CA ARG A 8 -2.98 -13.92 -8.80
C ARG A 8 -2.85 -13.26 -7.44
N ALA A 9 -3.96 -12.74 -6.92
CA ALA A 9 -4.03 -12.11 -5.61
C ALA A 9 -4.93 -12.94 -4.69
N VAL A 10 -4.48 -13.14 -3.45
CA VAL A 10 -5.31 -13.62 -2.35
C VAL A 10 -5.64 -12.40 -1.50
N ARG A 11 -6.94 -12.20 -1.30
CA ARG A 11 -7.47 -11.10 -0.50
C ARG A 11 -7.82 -11.63 0.87
N THR A 12 -7.17 -11.13 1.91
CA THR A 12 -7.69 -11.23 3.27
C THR A 12 -8.66 -10.07 3.48
N ASP A 13 -9.51 -10.13 4.52
CA ASP A 13 -10.58 -9.14 4.71
C ASP A 13 -10.09 -7.68 4.65
N HIS A 14 -8.80 -7.44 4.93
CA HIS A 14 -8.21 -6.11 4.88
C HIS A 14 -6.80 -5.98 4.26
N ALA A 15 -6.09 -7.04 3.87
CA ALA A 15 -4.80 -6.93 3.16
C ALA A 15 -4.80 -7.70 1.83
N VAL A 16 -3.94 -7.29 0.89
CA VAL A 16 -3.80 -7.97 -0.41
C VAL A 16 -2.42 -8.59 -0.52
N VAL A 17 -2.39 -9.92 -0.68
CA VAL A 17 -1.15 -10.67 -0.92
C VAL A 17 -1.14 -11.14 -2.36
N SER A 18 -0.10 -10.80 -3.12
CA SER A 18 -0.02 -11.12 -4.54
C SER A 18 1.28 -11.84 -4.92
N PHE A 19 1.19 -12.65 -5.98
CA PHE A 19 2.25 -13.54 -6.45
C PHE A 19 2.47 -13.38 -7.96
N ALA A 20 3.72 -13.51 -8.40
CA ALA A 20 4.05 -13.53 -9.83
C ALA A 20 3.74 -14.92 -10.45
N PRO A 21 3.30 -14.98 -11.72
CA PRO A 21 2.66 -16.16 -12.27
C PRO A 21 3.67 -17.11 -12.92
N GLU A 22 4.46 -17.84 -12.14
CA GLU A 22 5.17 -19.02 -12.66
C GLU A 22 4.92 -20.21 -11.74
N ARG A 23 4.04 -21.11 -12.20
CA ARG A 23 3.64 -22.30 -11.44
C ARG A 23 4.58 -23.46 -11.76
N LYS A 24 5.33 -23.91 -10.77
CA LYS A 24 5.56 -25.34 -10.57
C LYS A 24 4.64 -25.77 -9.44
N SER A 25 3.85 -26.82 -9.64
CA SER A 25 3.11 -27.40 -8.52
C SER A 25 4.13 -27.94 -7.51
N PRO A 26 4.16 -27.45 -6.26
CA PRO A 26 5.05 -28.00 -5.25
C PRO A 26 4.85 -29.50 -5.10
N GLU A 27 5.92 -30.25 -4.85
CA GLU A 27 5.81 -31.58 -4.27
C GLU A 27 5.34 -31.44 -2.81
N LEU A 28 4.03 -31.35 -2.62
CA LEU A 28 3.40 -31.11 -1.33
C LEU A 28 3.41 -32.36 -0.43
N GLY A 29 3.62 -33.56 -0.98
CA GLY A 29 3.65 -34.81 -0.23
C GLY A 29 2.47 -34.92 0.75
N ALA A 30 2.77 -35.25 2.01
CA ALA A 30 1.78 -35.39 3.08
C ALA A 30 1.02 -34.09 3.45
N TYR A 31 1.44 -32.92 2.94
CA TYR A 31 0.80 -31.62 3.21
C TYR A 31 -0.27 -31.26 2.17
N ARG A 32 -0.38 -32.05 1.09
CA ARG A 32 -1.40 -31.83 0.05
C ARG A 32 -2.81 -31.98 0.61
N GLU A 33 -3.03 -32.97 1.47
CA GLU A 33 -4.31 -33.23 2.14
C GLU A 33 -4.72 -32.08 3.06
N ASP A 34 -3.76 -31.46 3.75
CA ASP A 34 -4.02 -30.33 4.64
C ASP A 34 -4.44 -29.07 3.85
N LEU A 35 -3.84 -28.84 2.68
CA LEU A 35 -4.20 -27.73 1.78
C LEU A 35 -5.52 -27.94 1.02
N ALA A 36 -5.82 -29.19 0.65
CA ALA A 36 -7.07 -29.56 0.00
C ALA A 36 -8.31 -29.20 0.83
N ARG A 37 -8.17 -29.11 2.17
CA ARG A 37 -9.26 -28.68 3.07
C ARG A 37 -9.60 -27.20 2.94
N LEU A 38 -8.59 -26.34 2.71
CA LEU A 38 -8.80 -24.89 2.58
C LEU A 38 -9.06 -24.48 1.13
N VAL A 39 -8.44 -25.17 0.18
CA VAL A 39 -8.58 -24.91 -1.24
C VAL A 39 -8.84 -26.25 -1.94
N PRO A 40 -10.12 -26.68 -2.04
CA PRO A 40 -10.50 -27.95 -2.66
C PRO A 40 -9.99 -28.13 -4.09
N ASP A 41 -9.78 -27.02 -4.81
CA ASP A 41 -9.24 -26.99 -6.17
C ASP A 41 -7.79 -27.53 -6.27
N ILE A 42 -7.06 -27.66 -5.15
CA ILE A 42 -5.70 -28.23 -5.11
C ILE A 42 -5.74 -29.77 -5.18
N ALA A 43 -6.84 -30.39 -4.77
CA ALA A 43 -7.06 -31.83 -4.84
C ALA A 43 -8.54 -32.16 -5.14
N PRO A 44 -9.02 -31.92 -6.37
CA PRO A 44 -10.41 -32.18 -6.73
C PRO A 44 -10.70 -33.69 -6.60
N GLY A 45 -11.70 -34.03 -5.77
CA GLY A 45 -12.18 -35.41 -5.59
C GLY A 45 -11.58 -36.17 -4.40
N GLU A 46 -10.68 -35.55 -3.63
CA GLU A 46 -10.16 -36.13 -2.39
C GLU A 46 -10.89 -35.57 -1.17
N SER A 47 -11.34 -36.46 -0.27
CA SER A 47 -11.85 -36.12 1.06
C SER A 47 -10.84 -36.59 2.09
N PRO A 48 -9.93 -35.71 2.55
CA PRO A 48 -8.87 -36.11 3.46
C PRO A 48 -9.43 -36.44 4.86
N ASP A 49 -8.90 -37.48 5.51
CA ASP A 49 -9.33 -37.99 6.82
C ASP A 49 -9.40 -36.90 7.91
N ALA A 50 -10.20 -37.03 8.96
CA ALA A 50 -10.21 -36.01 10.02
C ALA A 50 -8.81 -35.88 10.67
N PRO A 51 -8.20 -34.69 10.71
CA PRO A 51 -6.85 -34.53 11.23
C PRO A 51 -6.86 -34.56 12.76
N ASP A 52 -5.72 -34.90 13.36
CA ASP A 52 -5.49 -34.66 14.78
C ASP A 52 -5.63 -33.15 15.06
N PRO A 53 -6.58 -32.73 15.93
CA PRO A 53 -6.80 -31.32 16.24
C PRO A 53 -5.54 -30.60 16.72
N SER A 54 -4.61 -31.33 17.38
CA SER A 54 -3.37 -30.77 17.92
C SER A 54 -2.31 -30.48 16.84
N LEU A 55 -2.36 -31.17 15.70
CA LEU A 55 -1.38 -31.05 14.61
C LEU A 55 -1.89 -30.23 13.43
N THR A 56 -3.18 -29.89 13.40
CA THR A 56 -3.82 -29.26 12.23
C THR A 56 -3.21 -27.89 11.89
N LYS A 57 -3.01 -27.01 12.89
CA LYS A 57 -2.49 -25.65 12.65
C LYS A 57 -1.01 -25.64 12.23
N PRO A 58 -0.07 -26.31 12.93
CA PRO A 58 1.33 -26.34 12.50
C PRO A 58 1.53 -26.99 11.12
N ARG A 59 0.80 -28.07 10.82
CA ARG A 59 0.85 -28.73 9.51
C ARG A 59 0.33 -27.83 8.41
N LEU A 60 -0.74 -27.09 8.67
CA LEU A 60 -1.28 -26.14 7.72
C LEU A 60 -0.32 -24.97 7.44
N LEU A 61 0.29 -24.40 8.48
CA LEU A 61 1.32 -23.35 8.32
C LEU A 61 2.51 -23.86 7.51
N GLU A 62 2.97 -25.09 7.79
CA GLU A 62 4.03 -25.76 7.03
C GLU A 62 3.65 -25.96 5.57
N ALA A 63 2.41 -26.40 5.31
CA ALA A 63 1.90 -26.62 3.97
C ALA A 63 1.87 -25.31 3.17
N LEU A 64 1.36 -24.23 3.76
CA LEU A 64 1.34 -22.90 3.15
C LEU A 64 2.76 -22.39 2.88
N ALA A 65 3.68 -22.53 3.84
CA ALA A 65 5.07 -22.13 3.67
C ALA A 65 5.72 -22.87 2.48
N ARG A 66 5.50 -24.18 2.34
CA ARG A 66 6.00 -24.97 1.21
C ARG A 66 5.43 -24.52 -0.13
N VAL A 67 4.14 -24.16 -0.17
CA VAL A 67 3.54 -23.59 -1.38
C VAL A 67 4.25 -22.31 -1.78
N PHE A 68 4.48 -21.42 -0.83
CA PHE A 68 5.17 -20.17 -1.10
C PHE A 68 6.64 -20.37 -1.48
N GLU A 69 7.35 -21.26 -0.80
CA GLU A 69 8.75 -21.59 -1.07
C GLU A 69 8.98 -22.30 -2.41
N SER A 70 7.99 -23.04 -2.92
CA SER A 70 8.09 -23.65 -4.25
C SER A 70 8.01 -22.66 -5.40
N ASN A 71 7.54 -21.45 -5.12
CA ASN A 71 7.53 -20.37 -6.09
C ASN A 71 8.81 -19.55 -5.89
N GLU A 72 9.68 -19.51 -6.89
CA GLU A 72 10.92 -18.69 -6.87
C GLU A 72 10.64 -17.17 -6.97
N THR A 73 9.40 -16.75 -6.74
CA THR A 73 8.92 -15.38 -6.94
C THR A 73 8.78 -14.65 -5.61
N PRO A 74 9.08 -13.34 -5.56
CA PRO A 74 8.82 -12.55 -4.36
C PRO A 74 7.32 -12.49 -4.06
N ILE A 75 7.00 -12.38 -2.76
CA ILE A 75 5.65 -12.15 -2.26
C ILE A 75 5.50 -10.67 -2.00
N PHE A 76 4.45 -10.07 -2.55
CA PHE A 76 4.09 -8.69 -2.30
C PHE A 76 2.88 -8.62 -1.37
N VAL A 77 3.03 -7.87 -0.29
CA VAL A 77 1.96 -7.60 0.69
C VAL A 77 1.67 -6.11 0.65
N ASP A 78 0.45 -5.75 0.23
CA ASP A 78 -0.03 -4.38 0.29
C ASP A 78 -0.86 -4.17 1.55
N ASP A 79 -0.79 -2.97 2.11
CA ASP A 79 -1.43 -2.58 3.37
C ASP A 79 -1.16 -3.56 4.53
N LEU A 80 0.11 -3.83 4.83
CA LEU A 80 0.53 -4.76 5.90
C LEU A 80 -0.10 -4.42 7.25
N GLN A 81 -0.38 -3.16 7.54
CA GLN A 81 -1.05 -2.73 8.78
C GLN A 81 -2.39 -3.42 9.04
N TRP A 82 -3.02 -3.94 7.98
CA TRP A 82 -4.34 -4.55 8.01
C TRP A 82 -4.30 -6.08 7.89
N ILE A 83 -3.12 -6.68 7.95
CA ILE A 83 -2.96 -8.13 7.91
C ILE A 83 -3.63 -8.78 9.13
N ASP A 84 -4.30 -9.92 8.90
CA ASP A 84 -4.84 -10.71 10.01
C ASP A 84 -3.72 -11.51 10.72
N PRO A 85 -3.92 -11.89 12.00
CA PRO A 85 -2.91 -12.61 12.75
C PRO A 85 -2.46 -13.95 12.12
N SER A 86 -3.36 -14.68 11.46
CA SER A 86 -3.02 -16.00 10.90
C SER A 86 -2.15 -15.86 9.66
N SER A 87 -2.43 -14.87 8.81
CA SER A 87 -1.58 -14.54 7.66
C SER A 87 -0.21 -14.03 8.09
N LEU A 88 -0.13 -13.24 9.17
CA LEU A 88 1.15 -12.77 9.72
C LEU A 88 2.02 -13.91 10.26
N GLU A 89 1.42 -14.96 10.83
CA GLU A 89 2.15 -16.17 11.23
C GLU A 89 2.84 -16.85 10.04
N VAL A 90 2.14 -16.95 8.89
CA VAL A 90 2.72 -17.51 7.66
C VAL A 90 3.88 -16.66 7.16
N LEU A 91 3.72 -15.33 7.10
CA LEU A 91 4.80 -14.42 6.68
C LEU A 91 6.00 -14.51 7.64
N SER A 92 5.75 -14.63 8.93
CA SER A 92 6.81 -14.76 9.94
C SER A 92 7.59 -16.07 9.79
N LEU A 93 6.91 -17.17 9.47
CA LEU A 93 7.55 -18.45 9.17
C LEU A 93 8.41 -18.36 7.90
N LEU A 94 7.91 -17.73 6.85
CA LEU A 94 8.65 -17.51 5.61
C LEU A 94 9.87 -16.62 5.80
N SER A 95 9.72 -15.52 6.55
CA SER A 95 10.79 -14.60 6.91
C SER A 95 11.90 -15.32 7.67
N ALA A 96 11.54 -16.09 8.71
CA ALA A 96 12.50 -16.85 9.52
C ALA A 96 13.29 -17.89 8.71
N ARG A 97 12.73 -18.40 7.61
CA ARG A 97 13.39 -19.38 6.73
C ARG A 97 14.29 -18.74 5.68
N GLY A 98 14.04 -17.49 5.31
CA GLY A 98 14.84 -16.76 4.32
C GLY A 98 14.84 -17.36 2.91
N ARG A 99 13.88 -18.23 2.57
CA ARG A 99 13.80 -18.91 1.26
C ARG A 99 13.02 -18.13 0.21
N VAL A 100 12.19 -17.19 0.63
CA VAL A 100 11.34 -16.37 -0.23
C VAL A 100 11.59 -14.91 0.09
N ARG A 101 11.66 -14.07 -0.95
CA ARG A 101 11.75 -12.62 -0.76
C ARG A 101 10.36 -12.05 -0.45
N LEU A 102 10.23 -11.36 0.68
CA LEU A 102 9.02 -10.66 1.07
C LEU A 102 9.21 -9.16 0.81
N VAL A 103 8.22 -8.53 0.18
CA VAL A 103 8.13 -7.08 0.00
C VAL A 103 6.79 -6.63 0.53
N ALA A 104 6.79 -5.72 1.50
CA ALA A 104 5.58 -5.24 2.14
C ALA A 104 5.51 -3.71 2.10
N ALA A 105 4.32 -3.18 1.81
CA ALA A 105 4.01 -1.77 1.97
C ALA A 105 3.12 -1.60 3.22
N ALA A 106 3.41 -0.59 4.02
CA ALA A 106 2.65 -0.32 5.23
C ALA A 106 2.57 1.17 5.54
N ARG A 107 1.51 1.58 6.24
CA ARG A 107 1.39 2.93 6.79
C ARG A 107 1.85 2.96 8.23
N ARG A 108 2.94 3.69 8.50
CA ARG A 108 3.61 3.77 9.81
C ARG A 108 2.66 4.16 10.94
N ASP A 109 1.74 5.09 10.69
CA ASP A 109 0.76 5.60 11.65
C ASP A 109 -0.42 4.66 11.91
N GLU A 110 -0.62 3.66 11.06
CA GLU A 110 -1.67 2.64 11.20
C GLU A 110 -1.11 1.29 11.69
N ILE A 111 0.20 1.16 11.93
CA ILE A 111 0.81 -0.08 12.41
C ILE A 111 0.25 -0.46 13.78
N THR A 112 -0.26 -1.68 13.86
CA THR A 112 -0.77 -2.26 15.10
C THR A 112 0.37 -2.88 15.91
N ALA A 113 0.16 -3.05 17.22
CA ALA A 113 1.17 -3.60 18.13
C ALA A 113 1.66 -5.02 17.73
N HIS A 114 0.78 -5.86 17.18
CA HIS A 114 1.15 -7.21 16.76
C HIS A 114 2.00 -7.23 15.48
N VAL A 115 1.71 -6.33 14.52
CA VAL A 115 2.55 -6.12 13.35
C VAL A 115 3.91 -5.56 13.75
N GLU A 116 3.95 -4.56 14.64
CA GLU A 116 5.21 -3.98 15.14
C GLU A 116 6.08 -5.03 15.85
N GLN A 117 5.48 -5.93 16.61
CA GLN A 117 6.21 -7.05 17.24
C GLN A 117 6.86 -7.95 16.18
N ALA A 118 6.13 -8.32 15.12
CA ALA A 118 6.67 -9.12 14.03
C ALA A 118 7.80 -8.40 13.30
N LEU A 119 7.64 -7.11 12.98
CA LEU A 119 8.67 -6.29 12.34
C LEU A 119 9.95 -6.23 13.18
N ASN A 120 9.84 -6.09 14.50
CA ASN A 120 11.01 -6.12 15.40
C ASN A 120 11.74 -7.46 15.40
N ILE A 121 11.01 -8.58 15.27
CA ILE A 121 11.62 -9.91 15.11
C ILE A 121 12.32 -10.00 13.75
N TRP A 122 11.69 -9.53 12.67
CA TRP A 122 12.31 -9.57 11.34
C TRP A 122 13.56 -8.68 11.24
N ARG A 123 13.54 -7.50 11.87
CA ARG A 123 14.72 -6.62 12.01
C ARG A 123 15.88 -7.33 12.70
N SER A 124 15.63 -8.14 13.73
CA SER A 124 16.70 -8.84 14.46
C SER A 124 17.30 -10.04 13.72
N GLN A 125 16.64 -10.52 12.67
CA GLN A 125 17.11 -11.65 11.84
C GLN A 125 18.18 -11.25 10.81
N GLY A 126 18.47 -9.96 10.64
CA GLY A 126 19.58 -9.47 9.80
C GLY A 126 19.32 -9.45 8.28
N HIS A 127 18.13 -9.82 7.84
CA HIS A 127 17.71 -9.81 6.43
C HIS A 127 16.44 -8.97 6.22
N PHE A 128 16.44 -7.75 6.77
CA PHE A 128 15.32 -6.82 6.74
C PHE A 128 15.79 -5.44 6.32
N GLU A 129 15.12 -4.86 5.32
CA GLU A 129 15.38 -3.51 4.82
C GLU A 129 14.07 -2.72 4.90
N GLU A 130 14.15 -1.52 5.47
CA GLU A 130 13.03 -0.59 5.62
C GLU A 130 13.30 0.64 4.77
N ILE A 131 12.37 0.95 3.86
CA ILE A 131 12.44 2.13 3.00
C ILE A 131 11.35 3.08 3.47
N ASP A 132 11.77 4.15 4.14
CA ASP A 132 10.87 5.24 4.52
C ASP A 132 10.60 6.13 3.30
N LEU A 133 9.33 6.16 2.88
CA LEU A 133 8.88 7.03 1.81
C LEU A 133 8.51 8.40 2.38
N GLU A 134 9.40 9.36 2.20
CA GLU A 134 9.16 10.75 2.57
C GLU A 134 8.24 11.46 1.57
N PRO A 135 7.53 12.53 1.98
CA PRO A 135 6.81 13.38 1.05
C PRO A 135 7.74 13.95 -0.03
N LEU A 136 7.22 14.13 -1.25
CA LEU A 136 8.00 14.65 -2.36
C LEU A 136 8.43 16.10 -2.10
N ASP A 137 9.72 16.35 -2.28
CA ASP A 137 10.28 17.69 -2.36
C ASP A 137 10.01 18.32 -3.75
N ALA A 138 10.35 19.61 -3.91
CA ALA A 138 10.09 20.31 -5.16
C ALA A 138 10.81 19.70 -6.39
N PRO A 139 12.09 19.27 -6.30
CA PRO A 139 12.75 18.54 -7.38
C PRO A 139 12.03 17.23 -7.76
N SER A 140 11.68 16.38 -6.79
CA SER A 140 11.01 15.10 -7.07
C SER A 140 9.59 15.30 -7.59
N MET A 141 8.89 16.33 -7.10
CA MET A 141 7.60 16.74 -7.64
C MET A 141 7.74 17.20 -9.09
N ASN A 142 8.77 17.99 -9.42
CA ASN A 142 9.00 18.42 -10.80
C ASN A 142 9.28 17.23 -11.72
N ALA A 143 10.10 16.26 -11.27
CA ALA A 143 10.36 15.04 -12.03
C ALA A 143 9.08 14.22 -12.28
N LEU A 144 8.21 14.08 -11.27
CA LEU A 144 6.89 13.45 -11.41
C LEU A 144 6.04 14.16 -12.48
N LEU A 145 6.03 15.50 -12.46
CA LEU A 145 5.25 16.29 -13.40
C LEU A 145 5.78 16.16 -14.83
N GLU A 146 7.10 16.18 -15.02
CA GLU A 146 7.73 16.01 -16.34
C GLU A 146 7.38 14.65 -16.96
N GLU A 147 7.42 13.59 -16.15
CA GLU A 147 7.08 12.24 -16.59
C GLU A 147 5.59 12.11 -16.97
N VAL A 148 4.70 12.71 -16.19
CA VAL A 148 3.25 12.62 -16.41
C VAL A 148 2.77 13.52 -17.56
N THR A 149 3.35 14.71 -17.71
CA THR A 149 2.92 15.69 -18.72
C THR A 149 3.61 15.51 -20.08
N VAL A 150 4.61 14.63 -20.17
CA VAL A 150 5.43 14.41 -21.39
C VAL A 150 5.99 15.74 -21.92
N SER A 151 6.25 16.68 -21.00
CA SER A 151 6.72 18.03 -21.32
C SER A 151 7.89 18.35 -20.40
N ASN A 152 9.02 18.70 -21.02
CA ASN A 152 10.24 19.11 -20.30
C ASN A 152 10.16 20.56 -19.76
N ALA A 153 8.98 21.18 -19.83
CA ALA A 153 8.76 22.59 -19.50
C ALA A 153 7.72 22.74 -18.39
N VAL A 154 7.73 21.84 -17.40
CA VAL A 154 6.94 22.06 -16.19
C VAL A 154 7.55 23.25 -15.44
N ASN A 155 6.72 24.26 -15.20
CA ASN A 155 7.12 25.46 -14.50
C ASN A 155 7.52 25.11 -13.06
N ALA A 156 8.75 25.44 -12.64
CA ALA A 156 9.22 25.20 -11.27
C ALA A 156 8.30 25.83 -10.20
N ASN A 157 7.58 26.90 -10.54
CA ASN A 157 6.58 27.50 -9.66
C ASN A 157 5.38 26.57 -9.43
N TRP A 158 5.00 25.74 -10.42
CA TRP A 158 3.98 24.70 -10.26
C TRP A 158 4.43 23.67 -9.23
N ALA A 159 5.60 23.06 -9.42
CA ALA A 159 6.10 22.02 -8.53
C ALA A 159 6.15 22.52 -7.07
N LYS A 160 6.65 23.75 -6.87
CA LYS A 160 6.67 24.40 -5.56
C LYS A 160 5.27 24.61 -4.99
N TRP A 161 4.33 25.12 -5.80
CA TRP A 161 2.95 25.31 -5.40
C TRP A 161 2.30 23.99 -4.97
N LEU A 162 2.51 22.91 -5.72
CA LEU A 162 1.98 21.58 -5.39
C LEU A 162 2.57 21.07 -4.08
N VAL A 163 3.87 21.22 -3.85
CA VAL A 163 4.48 20.83 -2.56
C VAL A 163 3.89 21.63 -1.40
N GLU A 164 3.74 22.95 -1.54
CA GLU A 164 3.17 23.83 -0.50
C GLU A 164 1.71 23.51 -0.16
N HIS A 165 0.91 23.10 -1.15
CA HIS A 165 -0.52 22.85 -0.98
C HIS A 165 -0.85 21.38 -0.66
N SER A 166 -0.05 20.44 -1.13
CA SER A 166 -0.24 19.00 -0.89
C SER A 166 0.60 18.45 0.26
N GLY A 167 1.59 19.21 0.74
CA GLY A 167 2.61 18.71 1.65
C GLY A 167 3.51 17.65 1.01
N GLY A 168 3.73 17.72 -0.32
CA GLY A 168 4.52 16.74 -1.07
C GLY A 168 3.79 15.44 -1.40
N ASN A 169 2.46 15.44 -1.39
CA ASN A 169 1.68 14.22 -1.62
C ASN A 169 1.51 13.93 -3.14
N PRO A 170 2.09 12.85 -3.67
CA PRO A 170 1.99 12.52 -5.10
C PRO A 170 0.56 12.28 -5.56
N PHE A 171 -0.31 11.69 -4.72
CA PHE A 171 -1.71 11.46 -5.07
C PHE A 171 -2.45 12.78 -5.32
N PHE A 172 -2.20 13.81 -4.50
CA PHE A 172 -2.80 15.13 -4.72
C PHE A 172 -2.35 15.72 -6.05
N ALA A 173 -1.06 15.64 -6.35
CA ALA A 173 -0.49 16.16 -7.58
C ALA A 173 -1.12 15.49 -8.81
N LEU A 174 -1.17 14.16 -8.83
CA LEU A 174 -1.77 13.36 -9.90
C LEU A 174 -3.25 13.66 -10.11
N GLU A 175 -4.03 13.79 -9.05
CA GLU A 175 -5.44 14.15 -9.16
C GLU A 175 -5.64 15.59 -9.63
N THR A 176 -4.75 16.51 -9.25
CA THR A 176 -4.77 17.90 -9.74
C THR A 176 -4.47 17.96 -11.24
N LEU A 177 -3.47 17.21 -11.69
CA LEU A 177 -3.13 17.07 -13.12
C LEU A 177 -4.30 16.48 -13.90
N LYS A 178 -4.93 15.43 -13.37
CA LYS A 178 -6.07 14.79 -14.01
C LYS A 178 -7.27 15.73 -14.14
N ASP A 179 -7.63 16.43 -13.07
CA ASP A 179 -8.74 17.40 -13.09
C ASP A 179 -8.48 18.57 -14.06
N LEU A 180 -7.22 18.97 -14.26
CA LEU A 180 -6.84 20.00 -15.22
C LEU A 180 -6.85 19.49 -16.67
N LEU A 181 -6.32 18.29 -16.92
CA LEU A 181 -6.38 17.62 -18.23
C LEU A 181 -7.82 17.44 -18.72
N GLU A 182 -8.74 17.12 -17.83
CA GLU A 182 -10.16 16.98 -18.17
C GLU A 182 -10.83 18.31 -18.56
N ARG A 183 -10.22 19.46 -18.20
CA ARG A 183 -10.75 20.80 -18.49
C ARG A 183 -10.08 21.43 -19.71
N ASP A 184 -8.76 21.46 -19.71
CA ASP A 184 -7.94 22.08 -20.75
C ASP A 184 -6.50 21.57 -20.68
N GLU A 185 -6.06 20.85 -21.71
CA GLU A 185 -4.69 20.35 -21.83
C GLU A 185 -3.66 21.49 -21.90
N ALA A 186 -4.02 22.65 -22.47
CA ALA A 186 -3.13 23.81 -22.55
C ALA A 186 -2.83 24.41 -21.17
N ALA A 187 -3.72 24.22 -20.18
CA ALA A 187 -3.52 24.68 -18.82
C ALA A 187 -2.36 23.96 -18.10
N LEU A 188 -1.90 22.81 -18.61
CA LEU A 188 -0.73 22.12 -18.08
C LEU A 188 0.59 22.83 -18.37
N ALA A 189 0.67 23.60 -19.46
CA ALA A 189 1.89 24.30 -19.83
C ALA A 189 2.13 25.53 -18.94
N GLN A 190 1.06 26.24 -18.59
CA GLN A 190 1.09 27.42 -17.74
C GLN A 190 -0.20 27.47 -16.91
N PRO A 191 -0.21 26.86 -15.71
CA PRO A 191 -1.38 26.88 -14.86
C PRO A 191 -1.55 28.29 -14.30
N ASP A 192 -2.80 28.73 -14.20
CA ASP A 192 -3.13 29.82 -13.31
C ASP A 192 -3.21 29.26 -11.88
N LEU A 193 -2.12 29.46 -11.11
CA LEU A 193 -1.97 28.96 -9.74
C LEU A 193 -3.04 29.50 -8.78
N ASP A 194 -3.67 30.63 -9.11
CA ASP A 194 -4.75 31.23 -8.32
C ASP A 194 -6.12 30.59 -8.60
N GLN A 195 -6.23 29.84 -9.71
CA GLN A 195 -7.46 29.20 -10.16
C GLN A 195 -7.41 27.67 -10.14
N ILE A 196 -6.36 27.06 -9.56
CA ILE A 196 -6.30 25.60 -9.45
C ILE A 196 -7.39 25.11 -8.48
N PRO A 197 -8.37 24.32 -8.97
CA PRO A 197 -9.39 23.73 -8.12
C PRO A 197 -8.76 22.62 -7.26
N ILE A 198 -9.24 22.48 -6.01
CA ILE A 198 -8.91 21.29 -5.22
C ILE A 198 -9.65 20.09 -5.84
N PRO A 199 -8.95 18.99 -6.20
CA PRO A 199 -9.60 17.86 -6.86
C PRO A 199 -10.70 17.23 -6.01
N ARG A 200 -11.81 16.84 -6.64
CA ARG A 200 -12.95 16.24 -5.91
C ARG A 200 -12.54 14.96 -5.16
N SER A 201 -11.66 14.16 -5.74
CA SER A 201 -11.11 12.94 -5.14
C SER A 201 -10.34 13.23 -3.85
N VAL A 202 -9.53 14.29 -3.83
CA VAL A 202 -8.83 14.76 -2.64
C VAL A 202 -9.81 15.23 -1.57
N GLN A 203 -10.82 16.02 -1.94
CA GLN A 203 -11.86 16.48 -1.00
C GLN A 203 -12.57 15.29 -0.35
N GLN A 204 -13.01 14.32 -1.16
CA GLN A 204 -13.66 13.10 -0.68
C GLN A 204 -12.75 12.27 0.22
N LEU A 205 -11.45 12.18 -0.10
CA LEU A 205 -10.48 11.48 0.73
C LEU A 205 -10.33 12.15 2.10
N VAL A 206 -10.17 13.47 2.12
CA VAL A 206 -10.06 14.25 3.36
C VAL A 206 -11.34 14.13 4.19
N GLU A 207 -12.52 14.26 3.58
CA GLU A 207 -13.80 14.08 4.26
C GLU A 207 -13.94 12.69 4.91
N ARG A 208 -13.57 11.62 4.18
CA ARG A 208 -13.60 10.26 4.72
C ARG A 208 -12.64 10.11 5.91
N ARG A 209 -11.45 10.71 5.84
CA ARG A 209 -10.47 10.68 6.95
C ARG A 209 -11.00 11.43 8.16
N VAL A 210 -11.51 12.64 7.98
CA VAL A 210 -12.07 13.45 9.07
C VAL A 210 -13.25 12.74 9.74
N LYS A 211 -14.14 12.11 8.97
CA LYS A 211 -15.28 11.34 9.51
C LYS A 211 -14.88 10.14 10.37
N ARG A 212 -13.67 9.59 10.20
CA ARG A 212 -13.14 8.48 11.01
C ARG A 212 -12.54 8.92 12.33
N LEU A 213 -12.27 10.22 12.49
CA LEU A 213 -11.72 10.76 13.73
C LEU A 213 -12.80 10.87 14.80
N SER A 214 -12.39 10.82 16.06
CA SER A 214 -13.27 11.09 17.21
C SER A 214 -13.83 12.52 17.14
N GLU A 215 -14.98 12.76 17.76
CA GLU A 215 -15.58 14.11 17.80
C GLU A 215 -14.61 15.17 18.35
N THR A 216 -13.83 14.82 19.38
CA THR A 216 -12.84 15.71 19.98
C THR A 216 -11.76 16.10 18.96
N ALA A 217 -11.25 15.12 18.20
CA ALA A 217 -10.26 15.37 17.15
C ALA A 217 -10.85 16.20 15.99
N GLN A 218 -12.11 15.96 15.61
CA GLN A 218 -12.79 16.77 14.60
C GLN A 218 -12.97 18.23 15.05
N ARG A 219 -13.37 18.47 16.31
CA ARG A 219 -13.49 19.83 16.87
C ARG A 219 -12.12 20.53 16.93
N ALA A 220 -11.06 19.80 17.31
CA ALA A 220 -9.71 20.33 17.29
C ALA A 220 -9.25 20.72 15.88
N LEU A 221 -9.54 19.90 14.87
CA LEU A 221 -9.26 20.22 13.46
C LEU A 221 -10.03 21.45 12.98
N GLN A 222 -11.32 21.57 13.34
CA GLN A 222 -12.12 22.75 13.01
C GLN A 222 -11.51 24.01 13.61
N ALA A 223 -11.13 23.99 14.89
CA ALA A 223 -10.46 25.11 15.53
C ALA A 223 -9.12 25.46 14.85
N ALA A 224 -8.31 24.44 14.52
CA ALA A 224 -7.02 24.64 13.85
C ALA A 224 -7.14 25.22 12.43
N SER A 225 -8.20 24.87 11.69
CA SER A 225 -8.43 25.37 10.32
C SER A 225 -8.57 26.89 10.26
N VAL A 226 -9.22 27.50 11.26
CA VAL A 226 -9.42 28.95 11.37
C VAL A 226 -8.12 29.68 11.71
N VAL A 227 -7.27 29.06 12.54
CA VAL A 227 -5.99 29.67 12.97
C VAL A 227 -5.03 29.85 11.79
N ARG A 228 -5.02 28.92 10.83
CA ARG A 228 -4.15 29.00 9.63
C ARG A 228 -4.59 30.08 8.63
N GLU A 229 -5.88 30.38 8.55
CA GLU A 229 -6.38 31.50 7.73
C GLU A 229 -6.10 32.87 8.40
N GLY A 230 -6.13 32.92 9.74
CA GLY A 230 -5.82 34.12 10.52
C GLY A 230 -4.33 34.52 10.55
N SER A 231 -3.41 33.62 10.20
CA SER A 231 -2.00 33.95 9.99
C SER A 231 -1.75 34.51 8.59
N ARG A 232 -2.35 33.94 7.54
CA ARG A 232 -2.23 34.47 6.15
C ARG A 232 -2.80 35.88 5.99
N ARG A 233 -3.87 36.25 6.72
CA ARG A 233 -4.45 37.61 6.62
C ARG A 233 -3.60 38.71 7.25
N ARG A 234 -2.69 38.38 8.19
CA ARG A 234 -1.87 39.39 8.87
C ARG A 234 -0.62 39.81 8.07
N ASP A 235 -0.18 39.00 7.12
CA ASP A 235 0.98 39.30 6.29
C ASP A 235 0.63 40.14 5.03
N CYS A 236 -0.65 40.30 4.67
CA CYS A 236 -1.08 41.19 3.59
C CYS A 236 -1.42 42.63 4.04
N GLN A 237 -1.21 42.98 5.32
CA GLN A 237 -1.49 44.31 5.87
C GLN A 237 -0.24 45.08 6.34
N ARG A 238 0.96 44.70 5.88
CA ARG A 238 2.20 45.47 6.13
C ARG A 238 2.97 45.76 4.86
#